data_AF-A0A6B3G1U3-F1
#
_entry.id   AF-A0A6B3G1U3-F1
#
_cell.length_a   1.000
_cell.length_b   1.000
_cell.length_c   1.000
_cell.angle_alpha   90.00
_cell.angle_beta   90.00
_cell.angle_gamma   90.00
#
_symmetry.space_group_name_H-M   'P 1'
#
loop_
_entity.id
_entity.type
_entity.pdbx_description
1 polymer ?
#
loop_
_entity_poly.entity_id
_entity_poly.type
_entity_poly.pdbx_seq_one_letter_code
_entity_poly.pdbx_strand_id
1 'polypeptide(L)'
;MTVHTAQTAQTAGAERTGTTEELPWIEDAGKIAPLDARRLSRLFFDRLQVLEEGTHEYQYARNTLIEMNLSLVRFAANRFRNRGSGDMEDIVQVGTIG
;
A
#
# COMPACT_ATOMS: atom_id res chain seq x y z
N MET A 1 -10.50 -39.45 -5.61
CA MET A 1 -11.65 -38.54 -5.70
C MET A 1 -11.73 -37.78 -4.39
N THR A 2 -11.00 -36.67 -4.27
CA THR A 2 -11.02 -35.82 -3.08
C THR A 2 -11.16 -34.39 -3.59
N VAL A 3 -12.38 -33.87 -3.46
CA VAL A 3 -12.78 -32.55 -3.94
C VAL A 3 -12.51 -31.50 -2.86
N HIS A 4 -12.00 -30.36 -3.33
CA HIS A 4 -12.15 -28.99 -2.83
C HIS A 4 -12.41 -28.71 -1.35
N THR A 5 -11.52 -27.89 -0.77
CA THR A 5 -11.96 -26.59 -0.24
C THR A 5 -10.84 -25.56 -0.39
N ALA A 6 -10.91 -24.74 -1.44
CA ALA A 6 -10.16 -23.48 -1.51
C ALA A 6 -10.98 -22.44 -0.75
N GLN A 7 -10.51 -22.03 0.42
CA GLN A 7 -11.15 -21.00 1.21
C GLN A 7 -10.75 -19.63 0.65
N THR A 8 -11.56 -19.11 -0.26
CA THR A 8 -11.45 -17.74 -0.76
C THR A 8 -11.84 -16.79 0.37
N ALA A 9 -10.85 -16.23 1.06
CA ALA A 9 -11.06 -15.15 2.02
C ALA A 9 -11.53 -13.91 1.25
N GLN A 10 -12.83 -13.64 1.32
CA GLN A 10 -13.46 -12.41 0.88
C GLN A 10 -13.08 -11.31 1.88
N THR A 11 -12.09 -10.49 1.55
CA THR A 11 -11.86 -9.22 2.23
C THR A 11 -12.74 -8.17 1.59
N ALA A 12 -14.02 -8.14 2.00
CA ALA A 12 -14.92 -7.05 1.68
C ALA A 12 -14.62 -5.87 2.63
N GLY A 13 -13.64 -5.04 2.26
CA GLY A 13 -13.40 -3.74 2.89
C GLY A 13 -14.18 -2.67 2.12
N ALA A 14 -15.11 -2.02 2.79
CA ALA A 14 -16.08 -1.11 2.20
C ALA A 14 -15.43 0.14 1.57
N GLU A 15 -15.44 0.24 0.25
CA GLU A 15 -15.22 1.51 -0.47
C GLU A 15 -16.42 2.44 -0.20
N ARG A 16 -16.35 3.26 0.86
CA ARG A 16 -17.24 4.42 0.97
C ARG A 16 -16.77 5.46 -0.04
N THR A 17 -17.57 5.64 -1.09
CA THR A 17 -17.30 6.53 -2.21
C THR A 17 -17.29 7.98 -1.72
N GLY A 18 -16.10 8.48 -1.37
CA GLY A 18 -15.88 9.90 -1.06
C GLY A 18 -15.94 10.74 -2.33
N THR A 19 -16.54 11.92 -2.24
CA THR A 19 -16.38 12.98 -3.23
C THR A 19 -14.90 13.31 -3.38
N THR A 20 -14.47 13.83 -4.53
CA THR A 20 -13.05 14.13 -4.85
C THR A 20 -12.33 15.02 -3.80
N GLU A 21 -13.05 15.59 -2.84
CA GLU A 21 -12.54 16.39 -1.73
C GLU A 21 -12.02 15.55 -0.54
N GLU A 22 -12.50 14.32 -0.38
CA GLU A 22 -12.21 13.47 0.79
C GLU A 22 -11.67 12.09 0.35
N LEU A 23 -10.49 11.73 0.87
CA LEU A 23 -9.88 10.44 0.57
C LEU A 23 -10.72 9.28 1.14
N PRO A 24 -10.79 8.13 0.44
CA PRO A 24 -11.48 6.98 0.99
C PRO A 24 -10.80 6.53 2.27
N TRP A 25 -11.60 6.25 3.29
CA TRP A 25 -11.10 5.70 4.54
C TRP A 25 -10.68 4.24 4.35
N ILE A 26 -9.39 3.96 4.52
CA ILE A 26 -8.80 2.64 4.46
C ILE A 26 -8.61 2.08 5.88
N GLU A 27 -9.26 0.95 6.17
CA GLU A 27 -9.16 0.29 7.48
C GLU A 27 -7.85 -0.50 7.65
N ASP A 28 -7.39 -1.18 6.60
CA ASP A 28 -6.17 -2.01 6.61
C ASP A 28 -5.49 -1.90 5.24
N ALA A 29 -4.55 -0.97 5.13
CA ALA A 29 -3.91 -0.65 3.85
C ALA A 29 -2.93 -1.74 3.42
N GLY A 30 -2.32 -2.45 4.37
CA GLY A 30 -1.44 -3.58 4.11
C GLY A 30 -2.14 -4.81 3.50
N LYS A 31 -3.46 -4.91 3.60
CA LYS A 31 -4.26 -5.99 3.00
C LYS A 31 -4.88 -5.66 1.64
N ILE A 32 -4.62 -4.48 1.10
CA ILE A 32 -5.13 -4.10 -0.22
C ILE A 32 -4.44 -4.92 -1.31
N ALA A 33 -5.21 -5.47 -2.24
CA ALA A 33 -4.68 -6.22 -3.36
C ALA A 33 -3.80 -5.30 -4.25
N PRO A 34 -2.68 -5.80 -4.82
CA PRO A 34 -1.75 -4.95 -5.57
C PRO A 34 -2.37 -4.15 -6.72
N LEU A 35 -3.41 -4.70 -7.38
CA LEU A 35 -4.11 -4.00 -8.45
C LEU A 35 -4.91 -2.80 -7.92
N ASP A 36 -5.62 -2.99 -6.81
CA ASP A 36 -6.40 -1.94 -6.17
C ASP A 36 -5.50 -0.88 -5.54
N ALA A 37 -4.39 -1.30 -4.93
CA ALA A 37 -3.37 -0.38 -4.42
C ALA A 37 -2.86 0.57 -5.51
N ARG A 38 -2.60 0.08 -6.74
CA ARG A 38 -2.21 0.93 -7.88
C ARG A 38 -3.31 1.90 -8.34
N ARG A 39 -4.57 1.53 -8.17
CA ARG A 39 -5.71 2.39 -8.50
C ARG A 39 -5.89 3.48 -7.45
N LEU A 40 -5.95 3.08 -6.18
CA LEU A 40 -6.10 3.97 -5.03
C LEU A 40 -4.91 4.92 -4.90
N SER A 41 -3.69 4.45 -5.13
CA SER A 41 -2.48 5.28 -5.02
C SER A 41 -2.57 6.54 -5.89
N ARG A 42 -3.20 6.48 -7.07
CA ARG A 42 -3.42 7.67 -7.90
C ARG A 42 -4.25 8.74 -7.18
N LEU A 43 -5.36 8.35 -6.56
CA LEU A 43 -6.22 9.27 -5.79
C LEU A 43 -5.46 9.92 -4.62
N PHE A 44 -4.67 9.11 -3.91
CA PHE A 44 -3.88 9.59 -2.78
C PHE A 44 -2.73 10.52 -3.22
N PHE A 45 -2.06 10.21 -4.33
CA PHE A 45 -1.04 11.10 -4.90
C PHE A 45 -1.64 12.42 -5.37
N ASP A 46 -2.78 12.39 -6.06
CA ASP A 46 -3.47 13.61 -6.50
C ASP A 46 -3.86 14.48 -5.30
N ARG A 47 -4.32 13.87 -4.20
CA ARG A 47 -4.64 14.60 -2.98
C ARG A 47 -3.41 15.18 -2.29
N LEU A 48 -2.29 14.46 -2.24
CA LEU A 48 -1.05 14.96 -1.64
C LEU A 48 -0.52 16.24 -2.31
N GLN A 49 -0.81 16.44 -3.60
CA GLN A 49 -0.38 17.65 -4.33
C GLN A 49 -1.03 18.94 -3.83
N VAL A 50 -2.20 18.83 -3.21
CA VAL A 50 -3.01 19.98 -2.77
C VAL A 50 -3.12 20.09 -1.25
N LEU A 51 -2.65 19.07 -0.51
CA LEU A 51 -2.63 19.09 0.95
C LEU A 51 -1.40 19.82 1.47
N GLU A 52 -1.59 20.62 2.52
CA GLU A 52 -0.49 21.29 3.21
C GLU A 52 0.29 20.28 4.07
N GLU A 53 1.60 20.27 3.92
CA GLU A 53 2.49 19.42 4.71
C GLU A 53 2.42 19.78 6.20
N GLY A 54 2.41 18.75 7.06
CA GLY A 54 2.25 18.90 8.51
C GLY A 54 0.81 18.74 9.01
N THR A 55 -0.19 18.78 8.12
CA THR A 55 -1.59 18.51 8.47
C THR A 55 -1.86 17.02 8.73
N HIS A 56 -2.94 16.72 9.45
CA HIS A 56 -3.35 15.34 9.71
C HIS A 56 -3.75 14.62 8.42
N GLU A 57 -4.38 15.33 7.50
CA GLU A 57 -4.82 14.84 6.20
C GLU A 57 -3.63 14.49 5.32
N TYR A 58 -2.57 15.32 5.32
CA TYR A 58 -1.33 15.03 4.60
C TYR A 58 -0.64 13.78 5.15
N GLN A 59 -0.56 13.68 6.49
CA GLN A 59 0.00 12.50 7.15
C GLN A 59 -0.80 11.24 6.85
N TYR A 60 -2.13 11.31 6.88
CA TYR A 60 -3.00 10.20 6.51
C TYR A 60 -2.72 9.76 5.08
N ALA A 61 -2.78 10.68 4.12
CA ALA A 61 -2.58 10.37 2.71
C ALA A 61 -1.21 9.70 2.45
N ARG A 62 -0.14 10.27 3.02
CA ARG A 62 1.22 9.74 2.90
C ARG A 62 1.37 8.38 3.56
N ASN A 63 0.90 8.21 4.80
CA ASN A 63 1.07 6.97 5.54
C ASN A 63 0.29 5.81 4.90
N THR A 64 -0.93 6.07 4.42
CA THR A 64 -1.72 5.07 3.70
C THR A 64 -1.05 4.67 2.39
N LEU A 65 -0.45 5.61 1.64
CA LEU A 65 0.33 5.28 0.44
C LEU A 65 1.53 4.38 0.74
N ILE A 66 2.29 4.68 1.80
CA ILE A 66 3.44 3.87 2.24
C ILE A 66 2.97 2.45 2.58
N GLU A 67 1.92 2.32 3.38
CA GLU A 67 1.43 1.03 3.85
C GLU A 67 0.89 0.17 2.70
N MET A 68 0.10 0.76 1.78
CA MET A 68 -0.40 0.07 0.58
C MET A 68 0.74 -0.50 -0.29
N ASN A 69 1.88 0.19 -0.35
CA ASN A 69 2.98 -0.16 -1.24
C ASN A 69 4.09 -0.96 -0.56
N LEU A 70 3.99 -1.25 0.74
CA LEU A 70 4.99 -2.03 1.46
C LEU A 70 5.19 -3.44 0.88
N SER A 71 4.10 -4.06 0.40
CA SER A 71 4.16 -5.36 -0.28
C SER A 71 4.97 -5.30 -1.58
N LEU A 72 4.86 -4.21 -2.34
CA LEU A 72 5.63 -3.96 -3.56
C LEU A 72 7.11 -3.73 -3.24
N VAL A 73 7.42 -2.97 -2.18
CA VAL A 73 8.80 -2.76 -1.71
C VAL A 73 9.46 -4.09 -1.39
N ARG A 74 8.79 -4.95 -0.62
CA ARG A 74 9.30 -6.29 -0.29
C ARG A 74 9.49 -7.15 -1.54
N PHE A 75 8.55 -7.10 -2.48
CA PHE A 75 8.65 -7.82 -3.76
C PHE A 75 9.87 -7.37 -4.58
N ALA A 76 10.11 -6.05 -4.67
CA ALA A 76 11.25 -5.49 -5.39
C ALA A 76 12.60 -5.82 -4.70
N ALA A 77 12.66 -5.65 -3.37
CA ALA A 77 13.83 -5.98 -2.55
C ALA A 77 14.27 -7.44 -2.71
N ASN A 78 13.31 -8.34 -2.91
CA ASN A 78 13.52 -9.77 -3.11
C ASN A 78 14.53 -10.12 -4.23
N ARG A 79 14.64 -9.26 -5.26
CA ARG A 79 15.58 -9.42 -6.39
C ARG A 79 17.05 -9.27 -5.99
N PHE A 80 17.32 -8.64 -4.85
CA PHE A 80 18.67 -8.31 -4.39
C PHE A 80 19.22 -9.29 -3.35
N ARG A 81 18.42 -10.27 -2.90
CA ARG A 81 18.83 -11.25 -1.86
C ARG A 81 20.15 -11.97 -2.15
N ASN A 82 20.45 -12.24 -3.43
CA ASN A 82 21.63 -13.01 -3.82
C ASN A 82 22.83 -12.13 -4.24
N ARG A 83 22.73 -10.80 -4.09
CA ARG A 83 23.72 -9.85 -4.68
C ARG A 83 24.73 -9.27 -3.69
N GLY A 84 24.67 -9.61 -2.41
CA GLY A 84 25.68 -9.17 -1.43
C GLY A 84 25.29 -9.47 0.01
N SER A 85 26.23 -9.24 0.92
CA SER A 85 26.11 -9.35 2.38
C SER A 85 25.24 -8.27 3.03
N GLY A 86 24.45 -7.53 2.26
CA GLY A 86 23.58 -6.47 2.76
C GLY A 86 22.37 -7.06 3.47
N ASP A 87 21.98 -6.47 4.59
CA ASP A 87 20.80 -6.90 5.32
C ASP A 87 19.56 -6.69 4.43
N MET A 88 18.73 -7.73 4.30
CA MET A 88 17.46 -7.60 3.57
C MET A 88 16.60 -6.51 4.21
N GLU A 89 16.73 -6.30 5.51
CA GLU A 89 16.08 -5.22 6.24
C GLU A 89 16.52 -3.84 5.74
N ASP A 90 17.83 -3.60 5.53
CA ASP A 90 18.35 -2.34 5.00
C ASP A 90 17.78 -2.03 3.61
N ILE A 91 17.68 -3.05 2.75
CA ILE A 91 17.14 -2.89 1.39
C ILE A 91 15.66 -2.52 1.44
N VAL A 92 14.88 -3.17 2.29
CA VAL A 92 13.46 -2.85 2.47
C VAL A 92 13.30 -1.44 3.05
N GLN A 93 14.17 -1.03 3.98
CA GLN A 93 14.13 0.29 4.57
C GLN A 93 14.40 1.38 3.53
N VAL A 94 15.49 1.27 2.77
CA VAL A 94 15.80 2.21 1.68
C VAL A 94 14.67 2.23 0.65
N GLY A 95 14.13 1.07 0.29
CA GLY A 95 13.00 0.96 -0.64
C GLY A 95 11.69 1.53 -0.10
N THR A 96 11.52 1.66 1.22
CA THR A 96 10.34 2.31 1.82
C THR A 96 10.50 3.84 1.85
N ILE A 97 11.74 4.33 1.85
CA ILE A 97 12.06 5.76 1.82
C ILE A 97 11.94 6.34 0.40
N GLY A 98 12.31 5.56 -0.63
CA GLY A 98 12.31 5.96 -2.04
C GLY A 98 10.93 5.98 -2.68
#